data_AF-A0AAE1NFR5-F1
#
_entry.id   AF-A0AAE1NFR5-F1
#
_cell.length_a   1.000
_cell.length_b   1.000
_cell.length_c   1.000
_cell.angle_alpha   90.00
_cell.angle_beta   90.00
_cell.angle_gamma   90.00
#
_symmetry.space_group_name_H-M   'P 1'
#
loop_
_entity.id
_entity.type
_entity.pdbx_description
1 polymer ?
#
loop_
_entity_poly.entity_id
_entity_poly.type
_entity_poly.pdbx_seq_one_letter_code
_entity_poly.pdbx_strand_id
1 'polypeptide(L)'
;MELTIKTVNKTDDLYYCHARNAFGMYTHSIKVQFSQPVKLNVDVSECCRVSNVSDSCMDACAFDELNFDTVMNRKECIPDFSKLMKCAADGSDHRSCCSQNKVPRACLDWCRGEPVPHLHLCELRWAPNIISCFNEGQELLPGPPLLVSVASDGPTSALVTWQPPTKNPEFVELYRVFWRPKGQRAAMKNDTAKTELLITELSEGSTYEIAVKAGNHKGTSVLTPTIFFELPLTSVTWATTR
;
A
#
# COMPACT_ATOMS: atom_id res chain seq x y z
N MET A 1 -5.84 27.15 -2.85
CA MET A 1 -4.48 27.73 -2.83
C MET A 1 -3.68 26.85 -1.90
N GLU A 2 -2.67 26.17 -2.42
CA GLU A 2 -1.85 25.22 -1.66
C GLU A 2 -0.47 25.82 -1.44
N LEU A 3 0.04 25.74 -0.21
CA LEU A 3 1.34 26.28 0.17
C LEU A 3 2.23 25.11 0.63
N THR A 4 3.26 24.81 -0.15
CA THR A 4 4.24 23.76 0.20
C THR A 4 5.47 24.37 0.83
N ILE A 5 5.79 23.99 2.07
CA ILE A 5 7.02 24.38 2.76
C ILE A 5 8.13 23.44 2.28
N LYS A 6 9.11 23.98 1.54
CA LYS A 6 10.16 23.16 0.88
C LYS A 6 11.29 22.74 1.81
N THR A 7 11.49 23.47 2.90
CA THR A 7 12.59 23.25 3.84
C THR A 7 12.06 23.48 5.24
N VAL A 8 12.12 22.45 6.08
CA VAL A 8 11.69 22.52 7.48
C VAL A 8 12.89 22.11 8.33
N ASN A 9 13.34 22.96 9.24
CA ASN A 9 14.48 22.65 10.12
C ASN A 9 13.99 22.26 11.52
N LYS A 10 14.67 21.32 12.18
CA LYS A 10 14.30 20.83 13.53
C LYS A 10 14.32 21.91 14.60
N THR A 11 15.00 23.02 14.34
CA THR A 11 15.10 24.19 15.23
C THR A 11 13.97 25.20 15.01
N ASP A 12 13.19 25.07 13.94
CA ASP A 12 12.14 26.02 13.61
C ASP A 12 10.92 25.76 14.52
N ASP A 13 10.38 26.81 15.12
CA ASP A 13 9.29 26.69 16.11
C ASP A 13 7.90 26.83 15.48
N LEU A 14 7.66 27.92 14.78
CA LEU A 14 6.36 28.25 14.18
C LEU A 14 6.53 28.80 12.77
N TYR A 15 5.76 28.26 11.83
CA TYR A 15 5.62 28.79 10.48
C TYR A 15 4.40 29.70 10.42
N TYR A 16 4.49 30.80 9.68
CA TYR A 16 3.43 31.79 9.57
C TYR A 16 2.96 31.90 8.12
N CYS A 17 1.65 31.76 7.91
CA CYS A 17 1.01 32.04 6.63
C CYS A 17 0.36 33.43 6.72
N HIS A 18 0.86 34.37 5.94
CA HIS A 18 0.34 35.73 5.88
C HIS A 18 -0.50 35.94 4.62
N ALA A 19 -1.75 36.36 4.79
CA ALA A 19 -2.63 36.77 3.70
C ALA A 19 -2.96 38.25 3.85
N ARG A 20 -2.78 39.05 2.78
CA ARG A 20 -3.08 40.48 2.79
C ARG A 20 -3.85 40.87 1.54
N ASN A 21 -4.90 41.68 1.70
CA ASN A 21 -5.63 42.32 0.62
C ASN A 21 -5.98 43.78 1.00
N ALA A 22 -6.78 44.46 0.18
CA ALA A 22 -7.19 45.84 0.40
C ALA A 22 -8.06 46.05 1.67
N PHE A 23 -8.60 44.98 2.25
CA PHE A 23 -9.52 45.01 3.39
C PHE A 23 -8.87 44.59 4.71
N GLY A 24 -7.63 44.08 4.68
CA GLY A 24 -6.92 43.72 5.89
C GLY A 24 -5.80 42.70 5.69
N MET A 25 -5.27 42.23 6.81
CA MET A 25 -4.23 41.21 6.89
C MET A 25 -4.64 40.14 7.90
N TYR A 26 -4.45 38.89 7.53
CA TYR A 26 -4.66 37.73 8.39
C TYR A 26 -3.37 36.92 8.47
N THR A 27 -3.05 36.42 9.66
CA THR A 27 -1.89 35.57 9.90
C THR A 27 -2.33 34.31 10.63
N HIS A 28 -1.99 33.15 10.08
CA HIS A 28 -2.17 31.85 10.73
C HIS A 28 -0.81 31.26 11.06
N SER A 29 -0.64 30.69 12.26
CA SER A 29 0.57 29.99 12.64
C SER A 29 0.38 28.47 12.57
N ILE A 30 1.43 27.77 12.16
CA ILE A 30 1.47 26.31 12.05
C ILE A 30 2.73 25.84 12.77
N LYS A 31 2.56 24.98 13.77
CA LYS A 31 3.68 24.32 14.45
C LYS A 31 3.96 22.99 13.76
N VAL A 32 5.17 22.82 13.26
CA VAL A 32 5.60 21.53 12.72
C VAL A 32 6.23 20.73 13.85
N GLN A 33 5.62 19.62 14.22
CA GLN A 33 6.21 18.68 15.17
C GLN A 33 7.04 17.67 14.39
N PHE A 34 8.34 17.63 14.67
CA PHE A 34 9.18 16.51 14.26
C PHE A 34 9.00 15.39 15.27
N SER A 35 8.17 14.41 14.95
CA SER A 35 8.32 13.10 15.60
C SER A 35 9.74 12.63 15.29
N GLN A 36 10.50 12.22 16.32
CA GLN A 36 11.58 11.27 16.05
C GLN A 36 10.93 10.12 15.28
N PRO A 37 11.60 9.52 14.27
CA PRO A 37 11.08 8.28 13.71
C PRO A 37 10.92 7.36 14.90
N VAL A 38 9.66 7.11 15.28
CA VAL A 38 9.37 6.12 16.29
C VAL A 38 9.88 4.87 15.62
N LYS A 39 10.96 4.30 16.15
CA LYS A 39 11.35 2.95 15.77
C LYS A 39 10.27 2.05 16.33
N LEU A 40 9.14 2.00 15.64
CA LEU A 40 8.10 1.04 15.91
C LEU A 40 8.72 -0.29 15.55
N ASN A 41 9.03 -1.09 16.57
CA ASN A 41 9.23 -2.52 16.39
C ASN A 41 7.88 -3.06 15.94
N VAL A 42 7.66 -3.08 14.62
CA VAL A 42 6.44 -3.64 14.07
C VAL A 42 6.57 -5.14 14.09
N ASP A 43 5.84 -5.72 15.01
CA ASP A 43 5.72 -7.16 15.11
C ASP A 43 4.85 -7.68 13.95
N VAL A 44 5.52 -8.25 12.94
CA VAL A 44 4.87 -8.91 11.80
C VAL A 44 4.84 -10.43 11.97
N SER A 45 5.03 -10.95 13.19
CA SER A 45 5.10 -12.38 13.48
C SER A 45 3.91 -13.17 12.96
N GLU A 46 2.71 -12.59 12.99
CA GLU A 46 1.52 -13.25 12.46
C GLU A 46 1.59 -13.44 10.94
N CYS A 47 1.99 -12.40 10.21
CA CYS A 47 2.22 -12.52 8.76
C CYS A 47 3.32 -13.55 8.45
N CYS A 48 4.39 -13.57 9.24
CA CYS A 48 5.49 -14.52 9.06
C CYS A 48 5.04 -15.97 9.26
N ARG A 49 4.22 -16.23 10.28
CA ARG A 49 3.62 -17.55 10.52
C ARG A 49 2.77 -17.99 9.34
N VAL A 50 1.86 -17.12 8.89
CA VAL A 50 0.98 -17.40 7.74
C VAL A 50 1.79 -17.59 6.45
N SER A 51 2.90 -16.88 6.31
CA SER A 51 3.80 -16.99 5.15
C SER A 51 4.77 -18.18 5.23
N ASN A 52 4.72 -18.98 6.30
CA ASN A 52 5.62 -20.10 6.58
C ASN A 52 7.10 -19.70 6.54
N VAL A 53 7.47 -18.63 7.24
CA VAL A 53 8.89 -18.32 7.53
C VAL A 53 9.46 -19.42 8.43
N SER A 54 10.69 -19.87 8.17
CA SER A 54 11.33 -20.93 8.95
C SER A 54 11.56 -20.49 10.39
N ASP A 55 11.47 -21.41 11.34
CA ASP A 55 11.65 -21.13 12.77
C ASP A 55 12.98 -20.43 13.09
N SER A 56 14.06 -20.78 12.36
CA SER A 56 15.39 -20.17 12.49
C SER A 56 15.46 -18.69 12.07
N CYS A 57 14.43 -18.19 11.39
CA CYS A 57 14.34 -16.84 10.85
C CYS A 57 13.15 -16.06 11.41
N MET A 58 12.39 -16.64 12.36
CA MET A 58 11.22 -15.99 12.98
C MET A 58 11.59 -14.78 13.84
N ASP A 59 12.83 -14.69 14.32
CA ASP A 59 13.33 -13.52 15.04
C ASP A 59 13.42 -12.27 14.15
N ALA A 60 13.58 -12.45 12.83
CA ALA A 60 13.50 -11.37 11.85
C ALA A 60 12.11 -10.70 11.76
N CYS A 61 11.07 -11.36 12.26
CA CYS A 61 9.68 -10.90 12.19
C CYS A 61 9.31 -9.90 13.28
N ALA A 62 10.18 -9.70 14.28
CA ALA A 62 10.05 -8.61 15.24
C ALA A 62 10.51 -7.24 14.68
N PHE A 63 10.99 -7.23 13.43
CA PHE A 63 11.37 -6.08 12.60
C PHE A 63 11.94 -4.87 13.37
N ASP A 64 12.97 -5.13 14.18
CA ASP A 64 13.78 -4.07 14.77
C ASP A 64 14.95 -3.71 13.83
N GLU A 65 15.35 -2.43 13.78
CA GLU A 65 16.43 -1.96 12.89
C GLU A 65 17.80 -2.65 13.14
N LEU A 66 18.03 -3.23 14.33
CA LEU A 66 19.26 -3.95 14.68
C LEU A 66 19.23 -5.42 14.16
N ASN A 67 18.04 -5.96 13.91
CA ASN A 67 17.80 -7.31 13.42
C ASN A 67 18.03 -7.43 11.91
N PHE A 68 17.84 -6.37 11.14
CA PHE A 68 17.91 -6.50 9.68
C PHE A 68 19.33 -6.76 9.16
N ASP A 69 20.33 -6.03 9.65
CA ASP A 69 21.75 -6.29 9.35
C ASP A 69 22.19 -7.67 9.86
N THR A 70 21.61 -8.15 10.97
CA THR A 70 21.94 -9.47 11.52
C THR A 70 21.21 -10.62 10.81
N VAL A 71 20.10 -10.36 10.11
CA VAL A 71 19.33 -11.36 9.34
C VAL A 71 19.77 -11.43 7.88
N MET A 72 20.06 -10.30 7.23
CA MET A 72 20.62 -10.26 5.86
C MET A 72 21.93 -11.04 5.73
N ASN A 73 22.67 -11.16 6.82
CA ASN A 73 23.93 -11.89 6.86
C ASN A 73 23.76 -13.40 7.12
N ARG A 74 22.56 -13.86 7.48
CA ARG A 74 22.24 -15.29 7.69
C ARG A 74 21.85 -15.93 6.37
N LYS A 75 22.78 -16.71 5.80
CA LYS A 75 22.57 -17.40 4.51
C LYS A 75 21.40 -18.38 4.56
N GLU A 76 21.13 -18.95 5.74
CA GLU A 76 20.01 -19.84 6.01
C GLU A 76 18.64 -19.16 5.85
N CYS A 77 18.55 -17.83 5.96
CA CYS A 77 17.30 -17.08 5.82
C CYS A 77 17.03 -16.57 4.39
N ILE A 78 17.98 -16.73 3.46
CA ILE A 78 17.82 -16.34 2.05
C ILE A 78 16.56 -16.96 1.42
N PRO A 79 16.21 -18.25 1.63
CA PRO A 79 14.98 -18.83 1.08
C PRO A 79 13.70 -18.16 1.59
N ASP A 80 13.73 -17.59 2.79
CA ASP A 80 12.58 -16.90 3.41
C ASP A 80 12.57 -15.40 3.16
N PHE A 81 13.60 -14.86 2.52
CA PHE A 81 13.76 -13.42 2.37
C PHE A 81 12.57 -12.77 1.66
N SER A 82 12.01 -13.40 0.62
CA SER A 82 10.82 -12.87 -0.05
C SER A 82 9.56 -12.89 0.84
N LYS A 83 9.46 -13.84 1.78
CA LYS A 83 8.37 -13.90 2.78
C LYS A 83 8.54 -12.80 3.82
N LEU A 84 9.76 -12.56 4.28
CA LEU A 84 10.09 -11.46 5.18
C LEU A 84 9.78 -10.11 4.54
N MET A 85 10.20 -9.90 3.29
CA MET A 85 9.90 -8.67 2.53
C MET A 85 8.39 -8.50 2.29
N LYS A 86 7.65 -9.59 2.04
CA LYS A 86 6.19 -9.56 1.96
C LYS A 86 5.56 -9.01 3.24
N CYS A 87 5.99 -9.50 4.40
CA CYS A 87 5.45 -9.07 5.68
C CYS A 87 5.89 -7.66 6.07
N ALA A 88 7.14 -7.30 5.79
CA ALA A 88 7.67 -5.97 6.03
C ALA A 88 7.02 -4.88 5.16
N ALA A 89 6.61 -5.23 3.94
CA ALA A 89 5.85 -4.34 3.05
C ALA A 89 4.41 -4.11 3.51
N ASP A 90 3.94 -4.80 4.57
CA ASP A 90 2.74 -4.52 5.38
C ASP A 90 1.42 -4.22 4.63
N GLY A 91 1.31 -4.72 3.39
CA GLY A 91 0.17 -4.47 2.51
C GLY A 91 0.18 -3.09 1.84
N SER A 92 1.24 -2.30 2.03
CA SER A 92 1.47 -1.04 1.32
C SER A 92 2.32 -1.23 0.06
N ASP A 93 2.15 -0.32 -0.90
CA ASP A 93 2.93 -0.28 -2.14
C ASP A 93 3.94 0.88 -2.07
N HIS A 94 5.16 0.56 -1.66
CA HIS A 94 6.24 1.52 -1.42
C HIS A 94 7.01 1.90 -2.70
N ARG A 95 6.53 1.50 -3.89
CA ARG A 95 7.24 1.73 -5.16
C ARG A 95 7.52 3.21 -5.44
N SER A 96 6.67 4.13 -4.97
CA SER A 96 6.91 5.57 -5.09
C SER A 96 8.24 5.94 -4.42
N CYS A 97 8.39 5.65 -3.13
CA CYS A 97 9.63 5.87 -2.38
C CYS A 97 10.81 5.11 -2.98
N CYS A 98 10.64 3.82 -3.29
CA CYS A 98 11.72 3.00 -3.84
C CYS A 98 12.28 3.55 -5.15
N SER A 99 11.41 3.98 -6.06
CA SER A 99 11.83 4.54 -7.34
C SER A 99 12.59 5.85 -7.18
N GLN A 100 12.17 6.69 -6.22
CA GLN A 100 12.86 7.94 -5.85
C GLN A 100 14.24 7.64 -5.27
N ASN A 101 14.34 6.59 -4.43
CA ASN A 101 15.55 6.03 -3.85
C ASN A 101 16.34 5.11 -4.80
N LYS A 102 16.08 5.20 -6.11
CA LYS A 102 16.85 4.55 -7.20
C LYS A 102 16.85 3.03 -7.20
N VAL A 103 15.92 2.39 -6.50
CA VAL A 103 15.69 0.95 -6.61
C VAL A 103 15.34 0.61 -8.06
N PRO A 104 16.11 -0.27 -8.74
CA PRO A 104 15.88 -0.59 -10.14
C PRO A 104 14.51 -1.20 -10.38
N ARG A 105 13.97 -0.98 -11.58
CA ARG A 105 12.65 -1.51 -11.97
C ARG A 105 12.50 -3.01 -11.76
N ALA A 106 13.56 -3.79 -11.98
CA ALA A 106 13.59 -5.24 -11.77
C ALA A 106 13.42 -5.66 -10.29
N CYS A 107 13.65 -4.74 -9.34
CA CYS A 107 13.52 -4.97 -7.91
C CYS A 107 12.29 -4.29 -7.28
N LEU A 108 11.54 -3.48 -8.03
CA LEU A 108 10.40 -2.71 -7.50
C LEU A 108 9.24 -3.59 -7.01
N ASP A 109 9.17 -4.85 -7.43
CA ASP A 109 8.13 -5.77 -6.97
C ASP A 109 8.30 -6.09 -5.48
N TRP A 110 9.53 -6.13 -4.96
CA TRP A 110 9.75 -6.23 -3.52
C TRP A 110 9.27 -5.05 -2.70
N CYS A 111 9.25 -3.85 -3.28
CA CYS A 111 8.73 -2.67 -2.60
C CYS A 111 7.22 -2.75 -2.29
N ARG A 112 6.54 -3.77 -2.81
CA ARG A 112 5.14 -4.08 -2.48
C ARG A 112 4.99 -5.51 -1.95
N GLY A 113 6.08 -6.13 -1.52
CA GLY A 113 6.06 -7.48 -0.96
C GLY A 113 5.97 -8.63 -1.96
N GLU A 114 6.14 -8.38 -3.26
CA GLU A 114 6.08 -9.41 -4.30
C GLU A 114 7.48 -9.94 -4.66
N PRO A 115 7.65 -11.25 -4.91
CA PRO A 115 8.95 -11.83 -5.22
C PRO A 115 9.53 -11.28 -6.54
N VAL A 116 10.86 -11.21 -6.61
CA VAL A 116 11.60 -10.75 -7.79
C VAL A 116 12.36 -11.92 -8.44
N PRO A 117 12.54 -11.91 -9.77
CA PRO A 117 13.23 -13.00 -10.48
C PRO A 117 14.73 -13.09 -10.17
N HIS A 118 15.36 -11.99 -9.73
CA HIS A 118 16.79 -11.93 -9.42
C HIS A 118 17.02 -11.59 -7.94
N LEU A 119 16.57 -12.50 -7.06
CA LEU A 119 16.67 -12.42 -5.61
C LEU A 119 18.01 -11.84 -5.14
N HIS A 120 19.12 -12.48 -5.52
CA HIS A 120 20.46 -12.13 -5.04
C HIS A 120 20.93 -10.72 -5.46
N LEU A 121 20.55 -10.25 -6.65
CA LEU A 121 20.92 -8.91 -7.14
C LEU A 121 20.18 -7.82 -6.37
N CYS A 122 18.90 -8.06 -6.07
CA CYS A 122 18.08 -7.11 -5.35
C CYS A 122 18.43 -7.12 -3.85
N GLU A 123 18.69 -8.30 -3.28
CA GLU A 123 19.01 -8.51 -1.85
C GLU A 123 20.25 -7.72 -1.45
N LEU A 124 21.40 -8.03 -2.05
CA LEU A 124 22.70 -7.53 -1.61
C LEU A 124 22.89 -6.02 -1.81
N ARG A 125 22.16 -5.42 -2.74
CA ARG A 125 22.38 -4.01 -3.13
C ARG A 125 21.26 -3.08 -2.69
N TRP A 126 20.01 -3.53 -2.69
CA TRP A 126 18.86 -2.64 -2.60
C TRP A 126 17.98 -2.87 -1.38
N ALA A 127 18.15 -3.97 -0.63
CA ALA A 127 17.37 -4.23 0.57
C ALA A 127 17.39 -3.05 1.57
N PRO A 128 18.54 -2.39 1.88
CA PRO A 128 18.54 -1.24 2.78
C PRO A 128 17.67 -0.07 2.29
N ASN A 129 17.69 0.24 0.99
CA ASN A 129 16.85 1.29 0.40
C ASN A 129 15.36 0.94 0.47
N ILE A 130 15.02 -0.33 0.20
CA ILE A 130 13.63 -0.80 0.24
C ILE A 130 13.09 -0.72 1.67
N ILE A 131 13.90 -1.08 2.67
CA ILE A 131 13.48 -1.08 4.07
C ILE A 131 13.39 0.32 4.65
N SER A 132 14.30 1.20 4.26
CA SER A 132 14.14 2.63 4.55
C SER A 132 12.79 3.14 4.03
N CYS A 133 12.34 2.68 2.87
CA CYS A 133 11.02 3.03 2.35
C CYS A 133 9.87 2.38 3.12
N PHE A 134 10.03 1.14 3.59
CA PHE A 134 9.04 0.51 4.47
C PHE A 134 8.85 1.32 5.75
N ASN A 135 9.95 1.72 6.40
CA ASN A 135 9.91 2.54 7.60
C ASN A 135 9.28 3.92 7.34
N GLU A 136 9.62 4.57 6.22
CA GLU A 136 9.03 5.87 5.84
C GLU A 136 7.52 5.78 5.59
N GLY A 137 7.06 4.69 4.95
CA GLY A 137 5.66 4.50 4.59
C GLY A 137 4.80 3.84 5.68
N GLN A 138 5.39 3.38 6.78
CA GLN A 138 4.73 2.56 7.78
C GLN A 138 3.51 3.24 8.40
N GLU A 139 3.65 4.49 8.86
CA GLU A 139 2.57 5.24 9.52
C GLU A 139 1.66 5.99 8.54
N LEU A 140 2.07 6.14 7.27
CA LEU A 140 1.40 7.04 6.31
C LEU A 140 0.70 6.31 5.18
N LEU A 141 1.16 5.11 4.80
CA LEU A 141 0.57 4.39 3.69
C LEU A 141 -0.56 3.47 4.18
N PRO A 142 -1.72 3.49 3.52
CA PRO A 142 -2.81 2.59 3.89
C PRO A 142 -2.49 1.14 3.53
N GLY A 143 -3.21 0.23 4.20
CA GLY A 143 -3.32 -1.17 3.78
C GLY A 143 -4.36 -1.38 2.66
N PRO A 144 -4.48 -2.60 2.13
CA PRO A 144 -5.51 -2.92 1.14
C PRO A 144 -6.91 -2.87 1.79
N PRO A 145 -7.95 -2.40 1.06
CA PRO A 145 -9.33 -2.49 1.53
C PRO A 145 -9.73 -3.93 1.89
N LEU A 146 -10.72 -4.05 2.77
CA LEU A 146 -11.19 -5.33 3.27
C LEU A 146 -12.57 -5.68 2.72
N LEU A 147 -12.92 -6.97 2.78
CA LEU A 147 -14.26 -7.48 2.48
C LEU A 147 -14.88 -6.91 1.20
N VAL A 148 -14.11 -6.89 0.11
CA VAL A 148 -14.61 -6.44 -1.18
C VAL A 148 -15.75 -7.37 -1.62
N SER A 149 -16.87 -6.79 -2.03
CA SER A 149 -18.05 -7.52 -2.47
C SER A 149 -18.65 -6.86 -3.71
N VAL A 150 -19.37 -7.67 -4.50
CA VAL A 150 -20.03 -7.22 -5.74
C VAL A 150 -21.49 -7.63 -5.69
N ALA A 151 -22.38 -6.68 -5.94
CA ALA A 151 -23.82 -6.86 -6.03
C ALA A 151 -24.34 -6.40 -7.41
N SER A 152 -25.40 -7.05 -7.91
CA SER A 152 -25.98 -6.72 -9.21
C SER A 152 -26.84 -5.47 -9.03
N ASP A 153 -26.62 -4.46 -9.85
CA ASP A 153 -27.45 -3.25 -9.91
C ASP A 153 -28.32 -3.21 -11.17
N GLY A 154 -28.06 -4.13 -12.11
CA GLY A 154 -28.82 -4.32 -13.34
C GLY A 154 -28.18 -5.42 -14.22
N PRO A 155 -28.67 -5.64 -15.44
CA PRO A 155 -28.09 -6.62 -16.37
C PRO A 155 -26.69 -6.22 -16.86
N THR A 156 -26.37 -4.93 -16.84
CA THR A 156 -25.11 -4.35 -17.33
C THR A 156 -24.43 -3.43 -16.30
N SER A 157 -24.78 -3.57 -15.02
CA SER A 157 -24.21 -2.79 -13.93
C SER A 157 -24.00 -3.62 -12.66
N ALA A 158 -22.93 -3.28 -11.94
CA ALA A 158 -22.55 -3.92 -10.69
C ALA A 158 -22.12 -2.88 -9.66
N LEU A 159 -22.67 -2.96 -8.46
CA LEU A 159 -22.24 -2.17 -7.32
C LEU A 159 -21.13 -2.92 -6.58
N VAL A 160 -19.99 -2.28 -6.44
CA VAL A 160 -18.82 -2.82 -5.73
C VAL A 160 -18.71 -2.09 -4.41
N THR A 161 -18.62 -2.83 -3.31
CA THR A 161 -18.49 -2.26 -1.96
C THR A 161 -17.32 -2.90 -1.23
N TRP A 162 -16.77 -2.21 -0.25
CA TRP A 162 -15.67 -2.70 0.59
C TRP A 162 -15.67 -2.03 1.95
N GLN A 163 -14.82 -2.51 2.84
CA GLN A 163 -14.49 -1.86 4.11
C GLN A 163 -13.14 -1.14 4.02
N PRO A 164 -12.93 -0.06 4.80
CA PRO A 164 -11.62 0.57 4.95
C PRO A 164 -10.54 -0.43 5.39
N PRO A 165 -9.25 -0.16 5.11
CA PRO A 165 -8.15 -1.01 5.56
C PRO A 165 -8.01 -0.99 7.09
N THR A 166 -7.46 -2.06 7.67
CA THR A 166 -7.05 -2.04 9.10
C THR A 166 -5.85 -1.13 9.33
N LYS A 167 -4.89 -1.13 8.40
CA LYS A 167 -3.69 -0.28 8.46
C LYS A 167 -4.01 1.12 7.95
N ASN A 168 -3.80 2.12 8.80
CA ASN A 168 -3.88 3.55 8.48
C ASN A 168 -5.17 3.97 7.73
N PRO A 169 -6.38 3.55 8.17
CA PRO A 169 -7.64 3.93 7.53
C PRO A 169 -7.87 5.44 7.46
N GLU A 170 -7.37 6.18 8.45
CA GLU A 170 -7.46 7.63 8.56
C GLU A 170 -6.63 8.39 7.53
N PHE A 171 -5.61 7.73 6.96
CA PHE A 171 -4.82 8.25 5.84
C PHE A 171 -5.42 7.87 4.46
N VAL A 172 -6.64 7.32 4.49
CA VAL A 172 -7.71 7.23 3.50
C VAL A 172 -8.05 8.45 2.64
N GLU A 173 -7.34 8.82 1.56
CA GLU A 173 -7.80 9.94 0.71
C GLU A 173 -8.65 9.48 -0.49
N LEU A 174 -8.32 8.34 -1.10
CA LEU A 174 -9.05 7.80 -2.24
C LEU A 174 -8.97 6.28 -2.34
N TYR A 175 -9.96 5.70 -2.99
CA TYR A 175 -9.94 4.33 -3.48
C TYR A 175 -9.90 4.32 -5.00
N ARG A 176 -9.15 3.37 -5.56
CA ARG A 176 -9.12 3.10 -7.00
C ARG A 176 -9.58 1.67 -7.24
N VAL A 177 -10.64 1.53 -8.01
CA VAL A 177 -11.21 0.24 -8.42
C VAL A 177 -10.73 -0.08 -9.82
N PHE A 178 -10.26 -1.31 -10.04
CA PHE A 178 -9.85 -1.83 -11.34
C PHE A 178 -10.75 -2.98 -11.73
N TRP A 179 -11.28 -2.96 -12.95
CA TRP A 179 -12.06 -4.09 -13.48
C TRP A 179 -11.75 -4.35 -14.94
N ARG A 180 -11.91 -5.61 -15.37
CA ARG A 180 -11.75 -6.03 -16.77
C ARG A 180 -12.47 -7.34 -17.05
N PRO A 181 -12.89 -7.61 -18.29
CA PRO A 181 -13.29 -8.95 -18.68
C PRO A 181 -12.14 -9.94 -18.49
N LYS A 182 -12.45 -11.14 -17.99
CA LYS A 182 -11.47 -12.20 -17.71
C LYS A 182 -10.62 -12.49 -18.95
N GLY A 183 -9.30 -12.56 -18.76
CA GLY A 183 -8.34 -12.80 -19.84
C GLY A 183 -7.95 -11.58 -20.68
N GLN A 184 -8.59 -10.42 -20.49
CA GLN A 184 -8.14 -9.19 -21.13
C GLN A 184 -6.95 -8.56 -20.38
N ARG A 185 -6.05 -7.92 -21.12
CA ARG A 185 -4.88 -7.25 -20.51
C ARG A 185 -5.21 -5.88 -19.95
N ALA A 186 -5.99 -5.09 -20.68
CA ALA A 186 -6.32 -3.72 -20.31
C ALA A 186 -7.40 -3.72 -19.22
N ALA A 187 -7.14 -3.01 -18.13
CA ALA A 187 -8.12 -2.77 -17.07
C ALA A 187 -8.73 -1.38 -17.19
N MET A 188 -10.04 -1.31 -17.02
CA MET A 188 -10.75 -0.08 -16.72
C MET A 188 -10.51 0.27 -15.25
N LYS A 189 -10.57 1.56 -14.92
CA LYS A 189 -10.38 2.03 -13.56
C LYS A 189 -11.17 3.30 -13.28
N ASN A 190 -11.60 3.47 -12.04
CA ASN A 190 -12.19 4.71 -11.57
C ASN A 190 -11.85 4.95 -10.09
N ASP A 191 -11.86 6.23 -9.71
CA ASP A 191 -11.52 6.67 -8.36
C ASP A 191 -12.76 7.15 -7.61
N THR A 192 -12.79 6.92 -6.31
CA THR A 192 -13.88 7.36 -5.43
C THR A 192 -13.35 7.59 -4.02
N ALA A 193 -13.88 8.59 -3.32
CA ALA A 193 -13.60 8.79 -1.89
C ALA A 193 -14.49 7.92 -1.00
N LYS A 194 -15.57 7.34 -1.56
CA LYS A 194 -16.48 6.45 -0.84
C LYS A 194 -15.96 5.02 -0.82
N THR A 195 -16.52 4.19 0.05
CA THR A 195 -16.27 2.74 0.10
C THR A 195 -17.18 1.94 -0.85
N GLU A 196 -17.58 2.58 -1.95
CA GLU A 196 -18.45 2.00 -2.97
C GLU A 196 -18.17 2.60 -4.35
N LEU A 197 -18.37 1.81 -5.40
CA LEU A 197 -18.36 2.27 -6.78
C LEU A 197 -19.39 1.50 -7.61
N LEU A 198 -20.28 2.23 -8.29
CA LEU A 198 -21.13 1.67 -9.32
C LEU A 198 -20.37 1.57 -10.64
N ILE A 199 -20.26 0.37 -11.19
CA ILE A 199 -19.69 0.10 -12.51
C ILE A 199 -20.85 -0.11 -13.48
N THR A 200 -20.82 0.63 -14.59
CA THR A 200 -21.83 0.56 -15.67
C THR A 200 -21.20 0.06 -16.96
N GLU A 201 -22.04 -0.12 -18.00
CA GLU A 201 -21.60 -0.52 -19.35
C GLU A 201 -20.88 -1.88 -19.38
N LEU A 202 -21.27 -2.78 -18.47
CA LEU A 202 -20.78 -4.16 -18.45
C LEU A 202 -21.53 -5.01 -19.48
N SER A 203 -20.84 -6.00 -20.03
CA SER A 203 -21.42 -6.96 -20.97
C SER A 203 -22.04 -8.14 -20.22
N GLU A 204 -23.29 -8.44 -20.53
CA GLU A 204 -24.01 -9.61 -20.00
C GLU A 204 -23.30 -10.92 -20.42
N GLY A 205 -23.33 -11.94 -19.55
CA GLY A 205 -22.69 -13.25 -19.80
C GLY A 205 -21.16 -13.22 -19.82
N SER A 206 -20.54 -12.11 -19.42
CA SER A 206 -19.09 -11.98 -19.34
C SER A 206 -18.62 -12.07 -17.89
N THR A 207 -17.59 -12.89 -17.64
CA THR A 207 -16.91 -12.89 -16.34
C THR A 207 -15.93 -11.72 -16.27
N TYR A 208 -16.01 -10.95 -15.19
CA TYR A 208 -15.11 -9.85 -14.88
C TYR A 208 -14.18 -10.19 -13.71
N GLU A 209 -12.98 -9.64 -13.77
CA GLU A 209 -12.00 -9.57 -12.68
C GLU A 209 -12.08 -8.18 -12.05
N ILE A 210 -12.08 -8.10 -10.72
CA ILE A 210 -12.06 -6.84 -9.99
C ILE A 210 -11.07 -6.86 -8.83
N ALA A 211 -10.40 -5.72 -8.60
CA ALA A 211 -9.58 -5.47 -7.43
C ALA A 211 -9.63 -3.99 -7.04
N VAL A 212 -9.47 -3.71 -5.76
CA VAL A 212 -9.50 -2.35 -5.20
C VAL A 212 -8.16 -2.07 -4.52
N LYS A 213 -7.77 -0.80 -4.48
CA LYS A 213 -6.72 -0.33 -3.55
C LYS A 213 -7.08 1.01 -2.96
N ALA A 214 -6.51 1.29 -1.79
CA ALA A 214 -6.57 2.58 -1.13
C ALA A 214 -5.32 3.40 -1.46
N GLY A 215 -5.38 4.72 -1.29
CA GLY A 215 -4.22 5.58 -1.46
C GLY A 215 -4.42 6.99 -0.95
N ASN A 216 -3.29 7.68 -0.92
CA ASN A 216 -3.17 9.09 -0.60
C ASN A 216 -2.03 9.73 -1.41
N HIS A 217 -1.77 11.01 -1.15
CA HIS A 217 -0.71 11.76 -1.81
C HIS A 217 0.72 11.21 -1.56
N LYS A 218 0.95 10.33 -0.57
CA LYS A 218 2.25 9.69 -0.31
C LYS A 218 2.43 8.37 -1.06
N GLY A 219 1.36 7.61 -1.23
CA GLY A 219 1.41 6.32 -1.92
C GLY A 219 0.09 5.56 -1.89
N THR A 220 0.15 4.26 -2.16
CA THR A 220 -1.05 3.40 -2.20
C THR A 220 -0.84 2.13 -1.41
N SER A 221 -1.92 1.41 -1.15
CA SER A 221 -1.82 0.00 -0.80
C SER A 221 -1.53 -0.88 -2.01
N VAL A 222 -1.21 -2.15 -1.73
CA VAL A 222 -1.32 -3.21 -2.73
C VAL A 222 -2.80 -3.42 -3.13
N LEU A 223 -3.02 -4.11 -4.24
CA LEU A 223 -4.37 -4.50 -4.64
C LEU A 223 -4.94 -5.54 -3.67
N THR A 224 -6.24 -5.49 -3.42
CA THR A 224 -6.95 -6.62 -2.84
C THR A 224 -6.79 -7.87 -3.71
N PRO A 225 -7.01 -9.08 -3.15
CA PRO A 225 -7.20 -10.27 -3.97
C PRO A 225 -8.25 -10.03 -5.07
N THR A 226 -8.02 -10.63 -6.23
CA THR A 226 -8.93 -10.50 -7.36
C THR A 226 -10.21 -11.28 -7.09
N ILE A 227 -11.35 -10.61 -7.25
CA ILE A 227 -12.67 -11.22 -7.22
C ILE A 227 -13.14 -11.43 -8.66
N PHE A 228 -13.84 -12.54 -8.89
CA PHE A 228 -14.48 -12.85 -10.16
C PHE A 228 -16.00 -12.83 -9.98
N PHE A 229 -16.69 -12.23 -10.96
CA PHE A 229 -18.15 -12.21 -11.01
C PHE A 229 -18.64 -12.22 -12.45
N GLU A 230 -19.87 -12.66 -12.68
CA GLU A 230 -20.52 -12.71 -14.00
C GLU A 230 -21.92 -12.11 -13.92
N LEU A 231 -22.33 -11.34 -14.92
CA LEU A 231 -23.66 -10.72 -14.96
C LEU A 231 -24.66 -11.54 -15.80
N PRO A 232 -25.94 -11.62 -15.41
CA PRO A 232 -26.48 -11.20 -14.10
C PRO A 232 -25.91 -12.08 -12.98
N LEU A 233 -25.69 -11.51 -11.78
CA LEU A 233 -25.01 -12.22 -10.68
C LEU A 233 -25.79 -13.46 -10.22
N THR A 234 -25.51 -14.59 -10.86
CA THR A 234 -26.01 -15.91 -10.46
C THR A 234 -25.00 -16.65 -9.60
N SER A 235 -23.73 -16.23 -9.64
CA SER A 235 -22.65 -16.71 -8.76
C SER A 235 -21.61 -15.62 -8.49
N VAL A 236 -21.23 -15.46 -7.21
CA VAL A 236 -20.10 -14.63 -6.79
C VAL A 236 -19.08 -15.57 -6.17
N THR A 237 -17.87 -15.65 -6.74
CA THR A 237 -16.77 -16.38 -6.12
C THR A 237 -16.00 -15.42 -5.21
N TRP A 238 -16.13 -15.61 -3.91
CA TRP A 238 -15.35 -14.88 -2.90
C TRP A 238 -13.89 -15.33 -2.94
N ALA A 239 -12.96 -14.38 -2.92
CA ALA A 239 -11.57 -14.66 -2.58
C ALA A 239 -11.39 -14.41 -1.09
N THR A 240 -11.38 -15.47 -0.27
CA THR A 240 -10.94 -15.38 1.13
C THR A 240 -9.46 -15.07 1.17
N THR A 241 -9.08 -13.99 1.87
CA THR A 241 -7.71 -13.75 2.33
C THR A 241 -7.34 -14.86 3.32
N ARG A 242 -6.36 -15.70 2.95
CA ARG A 242 -5.56 -16.48 3.92
C ARG A 242 -4.35 -15.66 4.31
#